data_AF-A0A495TLF8-F1
#
_entry.id   AF-A0A495TLF8-F1
#
_cell.length_a   1.000
_cell.length_b   1.000
_cell.length_c   1.000
_cell.angle_alpha   90.00
_cell.angle_beta   90.00
_cell.angle_gamma   90.00
#
_symmetry.space_group_name_H-M   'P 1'
#
loop_
_entity.id
_entity.type
_entity.pdbx_description
1 polymer ?
#
loop_
_entity_poly.entity_id
_entity_poly.type
_entity_poly.pdbx_seq_one_letter_code
_entity_poly.pdbx_strand_id
1 'polypeptide(L)'
;MPTPPHRPAAPGADLGLWALHDLHLRHYLDYAALLLPPADAPLAVRDAFEELGGHWLDALATASPAACAWQAVRRRVRTLAGPQPFGPVAHLTAPQQDVLLLHLVLDLSAAQVAALTGTEPATVHVQLRSLATAHR
;
A
#
# COMPACT_ATOMS: atom_id res chain seq x y z
N MET A 1 24.02 -26.22 8.30
CA MET A 1 22.83 -25.37 8.55
C MET A 1 21.71 -25.93 7.70
N PRO A 2 20.66 -26.54 8.28
CA PRO A 2 19.51 -26.94 7.47
C PRO A 2 18.69 -25.69 7.12
N THR A 3 18.45 -25.48 5.83
CA THR A 3 17.47 -24.53 5.32
C THR A 3 16.09 -24.90 5.87
N PRO A 4 15.30 -23.95 6.39
CA PRO A 4 13.93 -24.24 6.83
C PRO A 4 13.11 -24.70 5.62
N PRO A 5 12.19 -25.66 5.78
CA PRO A 5 11.30 -26.05 4.70
C PRO A 5 10.40 -24.86 4.36
N HIS A 6 10.45 -24.39 3.10
CA HIS A 6 9.37 -23.61 2.54
C HIS A 6 8.12 -24.48 2.56
N ARG A 7 7.26 -24.26 3.57
CA ARG A 7 5.93 -24.88 3.61
C ARG A 7 5.24 -24.48 2.30
N PRO A 8 4.82 -25.42 1.44
CA PRO A 8 4.07 -25.06 0.26
C PRO A 8 2.84 -24.27 0.72
N ALA A 9 2.69 -23.06 0.20
CA ALA A 9 1.52 -22.23 0.45
C ALA A 9 0.28 -23.06 0.14
N ALA A 10 -0.69 -23.08 1.06
CA ALA A 10 -1.96 -23.75 0.79
C ALA A 10 -2.55 -23.13 -0.48
N PRO A 11 -3.08 -23.91 -1.44
CA PRO A 11 -3.49 -23.39 -2.76
C PRO A 11 -4.54 -22.27 -2.69
N GLY A 12 -5.30 -22.16 -1.59
CA GLY A 12 -6.24 -21.06 -1.36
C GLY A 12 -5.61 -19.76 -0.83
N ALA A 13 -4.42 -19.82 -0.23
CA ALA A 13 -3.70 -18.64 0.23
C ALA A 13 -3.23 -17.81 -0.98
N ASP A 14 -2.65 -18.46 -1.99
CA ASP A 14 -2.23 -17.79 -3.22
C ASP A 14 -3.42 -17.14 -3.95
N LEU A 15 -4.59 -17.79 -3.98
CA LEU A 15 -5.80 -17.21 -4.56
C LEU A 15 -6.22 -15.92 -3.84
N GLY A 16 -6.18 -15.90 -2.50
CA GLY A 16 -6.53 -14.72 -1.72
C GLY A 16 -5.58 -13.54 -1.94
N LEU A 17 -4.29 -13.83 -2.10
CA LEU A 17 -3.27 -12.82 -2.41
C LEU A 17 -3.53 -12.19 -3.78
N TRP A 18 -3.72 -13.00 -4.81
CA TRP A 18 -3.96 -12.51 -6.17
C TRP A 18 -5.33 -11.86 -6.34
N ALA A 19 -6.36 -12.31 -5.61
CA ALA A 19 -7.64 -11.61 -5.57
C ALA A 19 -7.51 -10.20 -4.98
N LEU A 20 -6.73 -10.04 -3.90
CA LEU A 20 -6.44 -8.73 -3.31
C LEU A 20 -5.60 -7.85 -4.26
N HIS A 21 -4.61 -8.44 -4.91
CA HIS A 21 -3.81 -7.79 -5.95
C HIS A 21 -4.72 -7.22 -7.04
N ASP A 22 -5.56 -8.06 -7.66
CA ASP A 22 -6.39 -7.68 -8.79
C ASP A 22 -7.47 -6.65 -8.42
N LEU A 23 -8.05 -6.78 -7.22
CA LEU A 23 -9.04 -5.83 -6.69
C LEU A 23 -8.51 -4.39 -6.63
N HIS A 24 -7.23 -4.23 -6.29
CA HIS A 24 -6.63 -2.91 -6.05
C HIS A 24 -5.53 -2.54 -7.05
N LEU A 25 -5.25 -3.39 -8.04
CA LEU A 25 -4.13 -3.25 -8.97
C LEU A 25 -4.04 -1.84 -9.58
N ARG A 26 -5.17 -1.34 -10.10
CA ARG A 26 -5.23 -0.01 -10.69
C ARG A 26 -4.75 1.08 -9.71
N HIS A 27 -5.25 1.06 -8.48
CA HIS A 27 -4.89 2.05 -7.46
C HIS A 27 -3.42 1.92 -7.02
N TYR A 28 -2.88 0.70 -6.95
CA TYR A 28 -1.46 0.50 -6.67
C TYR A 28 -0.57 1.08 -7.78
N LEU A 29 -0.95 0.88 -9.05
CA LEU A 29 -0.24 1.42 -10.20
C LEU A 29 -0.33 2.95 -10.25
N ASP A 30 -1.53 3.51 -10.05
CA ASP A 30 -1.76 4.95 -10.04
C ASP A 30 -0.91 5.61 -8.93
N TYR A 31 -0.85 5.01 -7.73
CA TYR A 31 0.02 5.47 -6.65
C TYR A 31 1.51 5.37 -7.01
N ALA A 32 1.95 4.23 -7.55
CA ALA A 32 3.36 4.05 -7.92
C ALA A 32 3.79 5.06 -9.00
N ALA A 33 2.91 5.36 -9.96
CA ALA A 33 3.16 6.32 -11.03
C ALA A 33 3.30 7.78 -10.55
N LEU A 34 2.82 8.12 -9.34
CA LEU A 34 3.07 9.44 -8.76
C LEU A 34 4.54 9.68 -8.40
N LEU A 35 5.27 8.61 -8.10
CA LEU A 35 6.59 8.67 -7.48
C LEU A 35 7.69 8.04 -8.33
N LEU A 36 7.31 7.22 -9.31
CA LEU A 36 8.21 6.43 -10.13
C LEU A 36 8.00 6.71 -11.63
N PRO A 37 9.05 6.51 -12.44
CA PRO A 37 8.90 6.40 -13.88
C PRO A 37 7.89 5.30 -14.26
N PRO A 38 7.17 5.44 -15.40
CA PRO A 38 6.17 4.46 -15.84
C PRO A 38 6.70 3.02 -15.99
N ALA A 39 7.98 2.87 -16.31
CA ALA A 39 8.62 1.56 -16.43
C ALA A 39 8.77 0.84 -15.09
N ASP A 40 8.92 1.58 -13.99
CA ASP A 40 9.22 1.04 -12.67
C ASP A 40 7.95 0.79 -11.84
N ALA A 41 6.85 1.47 -12.13
CA ALA A 41 5.60 1.33 -11.38
C ALA A 41 5.04 -0.12 -11.37
N PRO A 42 4.94 -0.84 -12.51
CA PRO A 42 4.48 -2.24 -12.50
C PRO A 42 5.47 -3.17 -11.79
N LEU A 43 6.77 -2.92 -11.93
CA LEU A 43 7.82 -3.71 -11.27
C LEU A 43 7.74 -3.54 -9.75
N ALA A 44 7.49 -2.32 -9.27
CA ALA A 44 7.33 -2.05 -7.85
C ALA A 44 6.14 -2.81 -7.24
N VAL A 45 5.00 -2.84 -7.93
CA VAL A 45 3.80 -3.56 -7.45
C VAL A 45 4.04 -5.07 -7.47
N ARG A 46 4.59 -5.60 -8.56
CA ARG A 46 4.90 -7.03 -8.67
C ARG A 46 5.86 -7.49 -7.58
N ASP A 47 6.99 -6.81 -7.42
CA ASP A 47 8.02 -7.17 -6.45
C ASP A 47 7.47 -7.08 -5.01
N ALA A 48 6.56 -6.14 -4.72
CA ALA A 48 5.90 -6.04 -3.42
C ALA A 48 4.99 -7.24 -3.12
N PHE A 49 4.27 -7.73 -4.13
CA PHE A 49 3.38 -8.90 -3.99
C PHE A 49 4.16 -10.22 -3.98
N GLU A 50 5.29 -10.30 -4.66
CA GLU A 50 6.23 -11.44 -4.55
C GLU A 50 6.80 -11.52 -3.13
N GLU A 51 7.23 -10.40 -2.56
CA GLU A 51 7.68 -10.33 -1.16
C GLU A 51 6.56 -10.74 -0.20
N LEU A 52 5.35 -10.18 -0.39
CA LEU A 52 4.17 -10.49 0.42
C LEU A 52 3.78 -11.97 0.35
N GLY A 53 3.89 -12.60 -0.82
CA GLY A 53 3.63 -14.03 -1.00
C GLY A 53 4.48 -14.91 -0.08
N GLY A 54 5.72 -14.51 0.19
CA GLY A 54 6.62 -15.22 1.12
C GLY A 54 6.15 -15.26 2.57
N HIS A 55 5.26 -14.34 2.98
CA HIS A 55 4.75 -14.22 4.35
C HIS A 55 3.23 -13.97 4.40
N TRP A 56 2.52 -14.39 3.35
CA TRP A 56 1.10 -14.09 3.19
C TRP A 56 0.23 -14.73 4.28
N LEU A 57 0.58 -15.94 4.73
CA LEU A 57 -0.14 -16.59 5.83
C LEU A 57 -0.05 -15.79 7.15
N ASP A 58 1.09 -15.14 7.40
CA ASP A 58 1.24 -14.27 8.57
C ASP A 58 0.42 -13.00 8.41
N ALA A 59 0.38 -12.43 7.19
CA ALA A 59 -0.46 -11.28 6.87
C ALA A 59 -1.96 -11.58 7.06
N LEU A 60 -2.42 -12.78 6.68
CA LEU A 60 -3.79 -13.25 6.92
C LEU A 60 -4.12 -13.41 8.41
N ALA A 61 -3.11 -13.66 9.25
CA ALA A 61 -3.28 -13.73 10.70
C ALA A 61 -3.33 -12.35 11.37
N THR A 62 -3.05 -11.27 10.63
CA THR A 62 -3.18 -9.89 11.13
C THR A 62 -4.63 -9.38 11.05
N ALA A 63 -4.87 -8.22 11.67
CA ALA A 63 -6.17 -7.56 11.64
C ALA A 63 -6.58 -7.06 10.24
N SER A 64 -5.65 -6.88 9.29
CA SER A 64 -5.97 -6.33 7.97
C SER A 64 -4.94 -6.73 6.90
N PRO A 65 -5.23 -7.74 6.06
CA PRO A 65 -4.37 -8.13 4.96
C PRO A 65 -4.17 -7.02 3.91
N ALA A 66 -5.18 -6.17 3.73
CA ALA A 66 -5.09 -4.99 2.87
C ALA A 66 -4.05 -3.98 3.37
N ALA A 67 -3.95 -3.78 4.69
CA ALA A 67 -2.92 -2.93 5.28
C ALA A 67 -1.51 -3.50 5.02
N CYS A 68 -1.33 -4.82 5.13
CA CYS A 68 -0.06 -5.47 4.80
C CYS A 68 0.32 -5.26 3.33
N ALA A 69 -0.63 -5.46 2.40
CA ALA A 69 -0.40 -5.24 0.98
C ALA A 69 -0.05 -3.78 0.65
N TRP A 70 -0.80 -2.83 1.20
CA TRP A 70 -0.51 -1.41 1.04
C TRP A 70 0.88 -1.04 1.56
N GLN A 71 1.25 -1.53 2.75
CA GLN A 71 2.57 -1.26 3.32
C GLN A 71 3.71 -1.86 2.49
N ALA A 72 3.52 -3.05 1.90
CA ALA A 72 4.49 -3.66 1.00
C ALA A 72 4.69 -2.82 -0.26
N VAL A 73 3.60 -2.44 -0.94
CA VAL A 73 3.65 -1.57 -2.14
C VAL A 73 4.30 -0.23 -1.79
N ARG A 74 3.84 0.42 -0.72
CA ARG A 74 4.38 1.71 -0.26
C ARG A 74 5.88 1.64 0.03
N ARG A 75 6.34 0.60 0.72
CA ARG A 75 7.76 0.38 1.01
C ARG A 75 8.54 0.24 -0.29
N ARG A 76 8.09 -0.62 -1.21
CA ARG A 76 8.80 -0.87 -2.47
C ARG A 76 8.90 0.37 -3.34
N VAL A 77 7.81 1.12 -3.48
CA VAL A 77 7.77 2.39 -4.21
C VAL A 77 8.74 3.40 -3.60
N ARG A 78 8.76 3.55 -2.27
CA ARG A 78 9.70 4.46 -1.60
C ARG A 78 11.16 4.06 -1.79
N THR A 79 11.46 2.77 -1.74
CA THR A 79 12.83 2.27 -1.96
C THR A 79 13.32 2.61 -3.37
N LEU A 80 12.46 2.47 -4.39
CA LEU A 80 12.81 2.78 -5.77
C LEU A 80 12.87 4.29 -6.05
N ALA A 81 11.99 5.08 -5.45
CA ALA A 81 11.94 6.52 -5.64
C ALA A 81 13.10 7.28 -4.93
N GLY A 82 13.81 6.62 -4.01
CA GLY A 82 15.03 7.16 -3.38
C GLY A 82 14.79 7.97 -2.09
N PRO A 83 15.71 8.89 -1.72
CA PRO A 83 15.78 9.46 -0.37
C PRO A 83 14.69 10.49 -0.02
N GLN A 84 14.02 11.11 -1.00
CA GLN A 84 12.94 12.09 -0.75
C GLN A 84 11.79 11.99 -1.76
N PRO A 85 11.04 10.88 -1.79
CA PRO A 85 9.95 10.71 -2.74
C PRO A 85 8.78 11.67 -2.50
N PHE A 86 8.62 12.14 -1.26
CA PHE A 86 7.47 12.92 -0.83
C PHE A 86 7.76 14.41 -0.64
N GLY A 87 8.90 14.94 -1.12
CA GLY A 87 9.42 16.31 -0.89
C GLY A 87 8.51 17.28 -0.11
N PRO A 88 7.48 17.87 -0.74
CA PRO A 88 6.58 18.86 -0.11
C PRO A 88 5.79 18.34 1.11
N VAL A 89 5.45 17.06 1.13
CA VAL A 89 4.65 16.39 2.17
C VAL A 89 5.49 15.50 3.08
N ALA A 90 6.83 15.60 3.02
CA ALA A 90 7.74 14.83 3.86
C ALA A 90 7.55 15.10 5.37
N HIS A 91 7.02 16.26 5.73
CA HIS A 91 6.72 16.66 7.12
C HIS A 91 5.47 15.96 7.70
N LEU A 92 4.65 15.33 6.87
CA LEU A 92 3.44 14.61 7.30
C LEU A 92 3.77 13.20 7.78
N THR A 93 2.93 12.66 8.65
CA THR A 93 3.02 11.23 9.05
C THR A 93 2.66 10.32 7.87
N ALA A 94 3.13 9.07 7.88
CA ALA A 94 2.84 8.13 6.80
C ALA A 94 1.34 7.98 6.49
N PRO A 95 0.42 7.84 7.46
CA PRO A 95 -1.01 7.79 7.18
C PRO A 95 -1.55 9.09 6.58
N GLN A 96 -1.05 10.25 6.99
CA GLN A 96 -1.44 11.53 6.42
C GLN A 96 -0.94 11.69 4.98
N GLN A 97 0.26 11.21 4.67
CA GLN A 97 0.79 11.16 3.30
C GLN A 97 -0.10 10.28 2.42
N ASP A 98 -0.46 9.09 2.91
CA ASP A 98 -1.28 8.14 2.17
C ASP A 98 -2.66 8.73 1.89
N VAL A 99 -3.32 9.31 2.89
CA VAL A 99 -4.61 9.99 2.70
C VAL A 99 -4.50 11.17 1.73
N LEU A 100 -3.47 12.00 1.85
CA LEU A 100 -3.28 13.14 0.94
C LEU A 100 -3.10 12.68 -0.50
N LEU A 101 -2.21 11.71 -0.75
CA LEU A 101 -1.91 11.25 -2.11
C LEU A 101 -3.11 10.48 -2.70
N LEU A 102 -3.72 9.59 -1.93
CA LEU A 102 -4.81 8.76 -2.44
C LEU A 102 -6.11 9.57 -2.61
N HIS A 103 -6.47 10.43 -1.64
CA HIS A 103 -7.72 11.17 -1.71
C HIS A 103 -7.60 12.47 -2.52
N LEU A 104 -6.57 13.27 -2.27
CA LEU A 104 -6.48 14.63 -2.86
C LEU A 104 -5.75 14.64 -4.20
N VAL A 105 -4.84 13.71 -4.45
CA VAL A 105 -4.10 13.64 -5.73
C VAL A 105 -4.74 12.64 -6.70
N LEU A 106 -5.13 11.45 -6.23
CA LEU A 106 -5.73 10.41 -7.07
C LEU A 106 -7.27 10.38 -7.05
N ASP A 107 -7.91 11.28 -6.30
CA ASP A 107 -9.38 11.43 -6.23
C ASP A 107 -10.13 10.15 -5.77
N LEU A 108 -9.48 9.29 -4.96
CA LEU A 108 -10.16 8.14 -4.37
C LEU A 108 -11.11 8.61 -3.26
N SER A 109 -12.31 8.06 -3.19
CA SER A 109 -13.22 8.31 -2.05
C SER A 109 -12.61 7.82 -0.73
N ALA A 110 -13.03 8.41 0.40
CA ALA A 110 -12.56 7.98 1.72
C ALA A 110 -12.77 6.47 2.00
N ALA A 111 -13.84 5.90 1.45
CA ALA A 111 -14.10 4.46 1.52
C ALA A 111 -13.09 3.63 0.69
N GLN A 112 -12.70 4.10 -0.49
CA GLN A 112 -11.66 3.45 -1.30
C GLN A 112 -10.29 3.54 -0.64
N VAL A 113 -9.96 4.69 -0.02
CA VAL A 113 -8.71 4.86 0.75
C VAL A 113 -8.69 3.91 1.95
N ALA A 114 -9.78 3.83 2.70
CA ALA A 114 -9.93 2.91 3.82
C ALA A 114 -9.73 1.45 3.40
N ALA A 115 -10.42 1.02 2.34
CA ALA A 115 -10.28 -0.33 1.79
C ALA A 115 -8.86 -0.63 1.31
N LEU A 116 -8.21 0.31 0.60
CA LEU A 116 -6.87 0.12 0.05
C LEU A 116 -5.81 0.04 1.15
N THR A 117 -5.88 0.94 2.13
CA THR A 117 -4.89 1.06 3.23
C THR A 117 -5.17 0.13 4.40
N GLY A 118 -6.30 -0.58 4.36
CA GLY A 118 -6.77 -1.41 5.46
C GLY A 118 -7.09 -0.65 6.74
N THR A 119 -7.53 0.62 6.60
CA THR A 119 -7.93 1.50 7.71
C THR A 119 -9.44 1.68 7.75
N GLU A 120 -9.97 2.23 8.86
CA GLU A 120 -11.39 2.55 8.97
C GLU A 120 -11.74 3.86 8.25
N PRO A 121 -12.90 3.96 7.55
CA PRO A 121 -13.33 5.19 6.88
C PRO A 121 -13.39 6.40 7.83
N ALA A 122 -13.78 6.19 9.09
CA ALA A 122 -13.80 7.23 10.11
C ALA A 122 -12.40 7.81 10.37
N THR A 123 -11.36 6.96 10.39
CA THR A 123 -9.97 7.39 10.55
C THR A 123 -9.49 8.24 9.38
N VAL A 124 -9.86 7.87 8.15
CA VAL A 124 -9.57 8.66 6.94
C VAL A 124 -10.21 10.05 7.04
N HIS A 125 -11.48 10.14 7.46
CA HIS A 125 -12.15 11.43 7.65
C HIS A 125 -11.51 12.31 8.73
N VAL A 126 -11.06 11.71 9.85
CA VAL A 126 -10.32 12.45 10.89
C VAL A 126 -9.01 12.99 10.34
N GLN A 127 -8.28 12.18 9.57
CA GLN A 127 -7.02 12.60 8.95
C GLN A 127 -7.23 13.73 7.94
N LEU A 128 -8.25 13.63 7.07
CA LEU A 128 -8.62 14.70 6.14
C LEU A 128 -8.94 16.01 6.86
N ARG A 129 -9.70 15.94 7.97
CA ARG A 129 -9.99 17.13 8.79
C ARG A 129 -8.71 17.73 9.38
N SER A 130 -7.78 16.90 9.85
CA SER A 130 -6.50 17.37 10.42
C SER A 130 -5.62 18.08 9.38
N LEU A 131 -5.62 17.61 8.12
CA LEU A 131 -4.89 18.23 7.01
C LEU A 131 -5.48 19.59 6.65
N ALA A 132 -6.81 19.70 6.61
CA ALA A 132 -7.50 20.96 6.33
C ALA A 132 -7.24 22.04 7.40
N THR A 133 -7.07 21.65 8.66
CA THR A 133 -6.74 22.59 9.75
C THR A 133 -5.29 23.04 9.76
N ALA A 134 -4.36 22.24 9.23
CA ALA A 134 -2.94 22.59 9.16
C ALA A 134 -2.61 23.56 8.00
N HIS A 135 -3.55 23.78 7.09
CA HIS A 135 -3.40 24.67 5.93
C HIS A 135 -4.03 26.07 6.15
N ARG A 136 -4.31 26.45 7.41
CA ARG A 136 -4.76 27.79 7.82
C ARG A 136 -3.68 28.49 8.61
#